data_AF-A0A485AUS0-F1
#
_entry.id   AF-A0A485AUS0-F1
#
_cell.length_a   1.000
_cell.length_b   1.000
_cell.length_c   1.000
_cell.angle_alpha   90.00
_cell.angle_beta   90.00
_cell.angle_gamma   90.00
#
_symmetry.space_group_name_H-M   'P 1'
#
loop_
_entity.id
_entity.type
_entity.pdbx_description
1 polymer ?
#
loop_
_entity_poly.entity_id
_entity_poly.type
_entity_poly.pdbx_seq_one_letter_code
_entity_poly.pdbx_strand_id
1 'polypeptide(L)'
;MRALGEMAVRNPVSGSFGSYARQYLGPLAGFITGWTYTFEMVIVALADVTAFGIYMGLWYPDVPRWIWVLSIIFFIGAMNLCHVRIFGEMEFWLSLIKVVAIIAMIVAGGSIIFFGFGHAFPATGLENLWSHGGFAPNGWQGIIASLGIVMFAFGGVEIIGVTAAEAQNPKKVIPQAINTIPLRIVLFYVCTLAILMAIFPWNSFGEQGQSVRPYF
;
A
#
# COMPACT_ATOMS: atom_id res chain seq x y z
N MET A 1 -12.41 5.66 -8.63
CA MET A 1 -12.78 6.05 -7.25
C MET A 1 -13.97 7.01 -7.17
N ARG A 2 -13.92 8.24 -7.71
CA ARG A 2 -15.04 9.20 -7.58
C ARG A 2 -16.36 8.69 -8.15
N ALA A 3 -16.35 8.13 -9.37
CA ALA A 3 -17.53 7.52 -9.98
C ALA A 3 -18.10 6.35 -9.14
N LEU A 4 -17.23 5.49 -8.60
CA LEU A 4 -17.64 4.39 -7.71
C LEU A 4 -18.26 4.92 -6.41
N GLY A 5 -17.68 5.99 -5.83
CA GLY A 5 -18.22 6.66 -4.66
C GLY A 5 -19.59 7.28 -4.88
N GLU A 6 -19.80 7.92 -6.03
CA GLU A 6 -21.10 8.47 -6.40
C GLU A 6 -22.16 7.36 -6.58
N MET A 7 -21.78 6.21 -7.13
CA MET A 7 -22.66 5.03 -7.22
C MET A 7 -22.94 4.42 -5.84
N ALA A 8 -21.94 4.31 -4.98
CA ALA A 8 -22.06 3.81 -3.61
C ALA A 8 -22.98 4.67 -2.74
N VAL A 9 -22.94 5.99 -2.91
CA VAL A 9 -23.84 6.93 -2.24
C VAL A 9 -25.27 6.84 -2.76
N ARG A 10 -25.46 6.60 -4.06
CA ARG A 10 -26.79 6.50 -4.69
C ARG A 10 -27.50 5.18 -4.37
N ASN A 11 -26.77 4.06 -4.42
CA ASN A 11 -27.29 2.72 -4.18
C ASN A 11 -26.33 1.93 -3.27
N PRO A 12 -26.37 2.12 -1.95
CA PRO A 12 -25.51 1.39 -1.02
C PRO A 12 -25.95 -0.07 -0.95
N VAL A 13 -25.25 -0.94 -1.68
CA VAL A 13 -25.49 -2.39 -1.70
C VAL A 13 -24.22 -3.12 -1.31
N SER A 14 -24.33 -4.18 -0.51
CA SER A 14 -23.17 -4.91 0.02
C SER A 14 -22.29 -5.53 -1.06
N GLY A 15 -22.85 -5.86 -2.23
CA GLY A 15 -22.09 -6.39 -3.38
C GLY A 15 -21.37 -5.32 -4.22
N SER A 16 -21.51 -4.04 -3.87
CA SER A 16 -20.76 -2.90 -4.44
C SER A 16 -20.60 -2.94 -5.97
N PHE A 17 -19.37 -2.79 -6.47
CA PHE A 17 -19.00 -2.77 -7.89
C PHE A 17 -19.45 -4.02 -8.66
N GLY A 18 -19.45 -5.21 -8.04
CA GLY A 18 -19.94 -6.43 -8.68
C GLY A 18 -21.45 -6.39 -8.91
N SER A 19 -22.20 -5.86 -7.93
CA SER A 19 -23.64 -5.60 -8.07
C SER A 19 -23.94 -4.49 -9.07
N TYR A 20 -23.14 -3.42 -9.12
CA TYR A 20 -23.31 -2.35 -10.11
C TYR A 20 -23.03 -2.85 -11.54
N ALA A 21 -21.97 -3.64 -11.74
CA ALA A 21 -21.68 -4.25 -13.02
C ALA A 21 -22.84 -5.18 -13.46
N ARG A 22 -23.40 -5.96 -12.53
CA ARG A 22 -24.56 -6.80 -12.82
C ARG A 22 -25.80 -5.99 -13.23
N GLN A 23 -26.07 -4.90 -12.54
CA GLN A 23 -27.27 -4.09 -12.73
C GLN A 23 -27.20 -3.25 -14.01
N TYR A 24 -26.04 -2.68 -14.34
CA TYR A 24 -25.89 -1.73 -15.45
C TYR A 24 -25.30 -2.36 -16.73
N LEU A 25 -24.51 -3.43 -16.62
CA LEU A 25 -23.83 -4.09 -17.75
C LEU A 25 -24.30 -5.54 -17.99
N GLY A 26 -25.13 -6.07 -17.10
CA GLY A 26 -25.75 -7.38 -17.23
C GLY A 26 -25.08 -8.50 -16.42
N PRO A 27 -25.71 -9.70 -16.37
CA PRO A 27 -25.30 -10.80 -15.49
C PRO A 27 -23.86 -11.27 -15.67
N LEU A 28 -23.38 -11.32 -16.92
CA LEU A 28 -22.04 -11.79 -17.26
C LEU A 28 -20.97 -10.81 -16.77
N ALA A 29 -21.19 -9.50 -16.94
CA ALA A 29 -20.28 -8.47 -16.45
C ALA A 29 -20.15 -8.50 -14.92
N GLY A 30 -21.28 -8.70 -14.21
CA GLY A 30 -21.28 -8.88 -12.76
C GLY A 30 -20.49 -10.13 -12.32
N PHE A 31 -20.67 -11.25 -13.01
CA PHE A 31 -19.96 -12.50 -12.73
C PHE A 31 -18.44 -12.35 -12.92
N ILE A 32 -18.00 -11.82 -14.08
CA ILE A 32 -16.58 -11.61 -14.35
C ILE A 32 -15.97 -10.67 -13.31
N THR A 33 -16.64 -9.55 -13.03
CA THR A 33 -16.13 -8.56 -12.06
C THR A 33 -15.98 -9.16 -10.66
N GLY A 34 -16.95 -9.96 -10.20
CA GLY A 34 -16.89 -10.63 -8.91
C GLY A 34 -15.76 -11.66 -8.81
N TRP A 35 -15.53 -12.46 -9.86
CA TRP A 35 -14.43 -13.42 -9.88
C TRP A 35 -13.07 -12.74 -10.00
N THR A 36 -12.92 -11.74 -10.85
CA THR A 36 -11.68 -10.96 -10.97
C THR A 36 -11.29 -10.35 -9.63
N TYR A 37 -12.25 -9.78 -8.90
CA TYR A 37 -12.00 -9.25 -7.55
C TYR A 37 -11.63 -10.33 -6.54
N THR A 38 -12.30 -11.49 -6.58
CA THR A 38 -11.93 -12.62 -5.71
C THR A 38 -10.47 -13.05 -5.96
N PHE A 39 -10.06 -13.17 -7.22
CA PHE A 39 -8.68 -13.52 -7.57
C PHE A 39 -7.68 -12.43 -7.17
N GLU A 40 -8.02 -11.16 -7.38
CA GLU A 40 -7.23 -10.03 -6.91
C GLU A 40 -6.97 -10.13 -5.40
N MET A 41 -8.03 -10.31 -4.60
CA MET A 41 -7.91 -10.40 -3.14
C MET A 41 -7.06 -11.59 -2.69
N VAL A 42 -7.15 -12.73 -3.39
CA VAL A 42 -6.28 -13.89 -3.12
C VAL A 42 -4.82 -13.56 -3.44
N ILE A 43 -4.55 -12.91 -4.56
CA ILE A 43 -3.18 -12.54 -4.96
C ILE A 43 -2.57 -11.54 -3.99
N VAL A 44 -3.34 -10.53 -3.57
CA VAL A 44 -2.89 -9.53 -2.57
C VAL A 44 -2.57 -10.22 -1.24
N ALA A 45 -3.44 -11.11 -0.77
CA ALA A 45 -3.17 -11.85 0.47
C ALA A 45 -1.88 -12.69 0.40
N LEU A 46 -1.62 -13.36 -0.75
CA LEU A 46 -0.38 -14.09 -0.95
C LEU A 46 0.85 -13.17 -0.97
N ALA A 47 0.72 -11.99 -1.59
CA ALA A 47 1.78 -10.99 -1.62
C ALA A 47 2.12 -10.49 -0.20
N ASP A 48 1.11 -10.17 0.61
CA ASP A 48 1.31 -9.69 1.99
C ASP A 48 1.96 -10.74 2.89
N VAL A 49 1.50 -11.99 2.82
CA VAL A 49 2.09 -13.10 3.59
C VAL A 49 3.54 -13.37 3.17
N THR A 50 3.83 -13.27 1.87
CA THR A 50 5.19 -13.40 1.35
C THR A 50 6.09 -12.26 1.83
N ALA A 51 5.59 -11.02 1.75
CA ALA A 51 6.31 -9.84 2.22
C ALA A 51 6.63 -9.95 3.73
N PHE A 52 5.64 -10.36 4.54
CA PHE A 52 5.84 -10.62 5.98
C PHE A 52 6.96 -11.65 6.22
N GLY A 53 6.94 -12.77 5.49
CA GLY A 53 7.99 -13.80 5.60
C GLY A 53 9.38 -13.30 5.21
N ILE A 54 9.48 -12.42 4.21
CA ILE A 54 10.74 -11.78 3.81
C ILE A 54 11.24 -10.85 4.91
N TYR A 55 10.39 -9.96 5.42
CA TYR A 55 10.77 -9.00 6.46
C TYR A 55 11.19 -9.70 7.75
N MET A 56 10.45 -10.71 8.19
CA MET A 56 10.82 -11.47 9.39
C MET A 56 12.14 -12.23 9.19
N GLY A 57 12.42 -12.70 7.98
CA GLY A 57 13.72 -13.31 7.65
C GLY A 57 14.91 -12.33 7.69
N LEU A 58 14.68 -11.02 7.55
CA LEU A 58 15.74 -10.01 7.71
C LEU A 58 16.10 -9.80 9.19
N TRP A 59 15.13 -9.96 10.10
CA TRP A 59 15.32 -9.78 11.54
C TRP A 59 15.75 -11.08 12.24
N TYR A 60 15.20 -12.21 11.78
CA TYR A 60 15.42 -13.55 12.31
C TYR A 60 15.84 -14.49 11.17
N PRO A 61 17.08 -14.36 10.68
CA PRO A 61 17.56 -15.13 9.52
C PRO A 61 17.65 -16.64 9.79
N ASP A 62 17.82 -17.05 11.05
CA ASP A 62 17.94 -18.45 11.44
C ASP A 62 16.60 -19.21 11.39
N VAL A 63 15.48 -18.49 11.28
CA VAL A 63 14.14 -19.10 11.28
C VAL A 63 13.67 -19.32 9.84
N PRO A 64 13.36 -20.57 9.44
CA PRO A 64 12.82 -20.85 8.11
C PRO A 64 11.56 -20.02 7.78
N ARG A 65 11.53 -19.44 6.57
CA ARG A 65 10.44 -18.56 6.12
C ARG A 65 9.04 -19.16 6.22
N TRP A 66 8.91 -20.47 6.02
CA TRP A 66 7.61 -21.15 6.09
C TRP A 66 6.96 -21.06 7.48
N ILE A 67 7.77 -20.96 8.55
CA ILE A 67 7.27 -20.79 9.92
C ILE A 67 6.60 -19.43 10.06
N TRP A 68 7.23 -18.37 9.55
CA TRP A 68 6.65 -17.02 9.54
C TRP A 68 5.36 -16.95 8.73
N VAL A 69 5.35 -17.57 7.55
CA VAL A 69 4.16 -17.69 6.69
C VAL A 69 3.00 -18.40 7.40
N LEU A 70 3.25 -19.56 8.03
CA LEU A 70 2.19 -20.26 8.77
C LEU A 70 1.74 -19.45 9.99
N SER A 71 2.67 -18.82 10.70
CA SER A 71 2.35 -18.05 11.90
C SER A 71 1.36 -16.92 11.62
N ILE A 72 1.56 -16.15 10.53
CA ILE A 72 0.67 -15.05 10.18
C ILE A 72 -0.69 -15.56 9.68
N ILE A 73 -0.72 -16.68 8.94
CA ILE A 73 -1.98 -17.31 8.49
C ILE A 73 -2.81 -17.77 9.70
N PHE A 74 -2.20 -18.46 10.66
CA PHE A 74 -2.90 -18.89 11.87
C PHE A 74 -3.32 -17.71 12.73
N PHE A 75 -2.50 -16.66 12.82
CA PHE A 75 -2.82 -15.46 13.57
C PHE A 75 -4.03 -14.72 12.98
N ILE A 76 -4.04 -14.48 11.66
CA ILE A 76 -5.17 -13.86 10.96
C ILE A 76 -6.41 -14.77 11.05
N GLY A 77 -6.24 -16.07 10.86
CA GLY A 77 -7.32 -17.06 11.01
C GLY A 77 -7.95 -17.03 12.40
N ALA A 78 -7.14 -16.93 13.46
CA ALA A 78 -7.61 -16.79 14.83
C ALA A 78 -8.33 -15.45 15.05
N MET A 79 -7.80 -14.36 14.49
CA MET A 79 -8.46 -13.05 14.54
C MET A 79 -9.82 -13.05 13.86
N ASN A 80 -9.98 -13.77 12.74
CA ASN A 80 -11.25 -13.91 12.05
C ASN A 80 -12.31 -14.64 12.89
N LEU A 81 -11.91 -15.39 13.92
CA LEU A 81 -12.82 -16.01 14.88
C LEU A 81 -13.15 -15.09 16.08
N CYS A 82 -12.44 -13.98 16.25
CA CYS A 82 -12.71 -12.99 17.29
C CYS A 82 -13.83 -12.01 16.88
N HIS A 83 -14.48 -11.39 17.88
CA HIS A 83 -15.59 -10.47 17.66
C HIS A 83 -15.18 -9.25 16.81
N VAL A 84 -15.98 -8.90 15.79
CA VAL A 84 -15.75 -7.83 14.78
C VAL A 84 -15.35 -6.48 15.39
N ARG A 85 -15.77 -6.20 16.62
CA ARG A 85 -15.39 -4.99 17.36
C ARG A 85 -13.88 -4.90 17.64
N ILE A 86 -13.24 -6.02 18.00
CA ILE A 86 -11.80 -6.08 18.29
C ILE A 86 -11.00 -5.78 17.02
N PHE A 87 -11.48 -6.28 15.87
CA PHE A 87 -10.87 -5.99 14.57
C PHE A 87 -10.83 -4.49 14.27
N GLY A 88 -11.97 -3.79 14.42
CA GLY A 88 -12.03 -2.34 14.18
C GLY A 88 -11.16 -1.52 15.12
N GLU A 89 -11.07 -1.91 16.41
CA GLU A 89 -10.18 -1.24 17.37
C GLU A 89 -8.71 -1.45 17.02
N MET A 90 -8.30 -2.67 16.65
CA MET A 90 -6.92 -2.95 16.22
C MET A 90 -6.56 -2.22 14.93
N GLU A 91 -7.47 -2.17 13.96
CA GLU A 91 -7.25 -1.45 12.70
C GLU A 91 -7.01 0.06 12.95
N PHE A 92 -7.76 0.64 13.89
CA PHE A 92 -7.55 2.03 14.30
C PHE A 92 -6.16 2.25 14.90
N TRP A 93 -5.73 1.40 15.84
CA TRP A 93 -4.39 1.51 16.45
C TRP A 93 -3.25 1.28 15.45
N LEU A 94 -3.36 0.26 14.60
CA LEU A 94 -2.38 -0.01 13.54
C LEU A 94 -2.30 1.15 12.54
N SER A 95 -3.44 1.75 12.20
CA SER A 95 -3.48 2.93 11.33
C SER A 95 -2.81 4.14 11.97
N LEU A 96 -2.99 4.35 13.28
CA LEU A 96 -2.30 5.41 14.01
C LEU A 96 -0.77 5.20 13.98
N ILE A 97 -0.30 3.98 14.26
CA ILE A 97 1.13 3.64 14.20
C ILE A 97 1.70 3.92 12.81
N LYS A 98 1.00 3.52 11.74
CA LYS A 98 1.42 3.79 10.36
C LYS A 98 1.59 5.28 10.09
N VAL A 99 0.62 6.10 10.49
CA VAL A 99 0.68 7.56 10.27
C VAL A 99 1.84 8.18 11.06
N VAL A 100 2.00 7.82 12.33
CA VAL A 100 3.10 8.32 13.17
C VAL A 100 4.46 7.92 12.60
N ALA A 101 4.62 6.68 12.15
CA ALA A 101 5.87 6.21 11.54
C ALA A 101 6.23 7.00 10.28
N ILE A 102 5.25 7.29 9.41
CA ILE A 102 5.48 8.08 8.20
C ILE A 102 5.87 9.52 8.55
N ILE A 103 5.16 10.16 9.47
CA ILE A 103 5.49 11.53 9.90
C ILE A 103 6.89 11.56 10.51
N ALA A 104 7.24 10.59 11.36
CA ALA A 104 8.56 10.47 11.94
C ALA A 104 9.65 10.31 10.86
N MET A 105 9.41 9.50 9.84
CA MET A 105 10.34 9.33 8.70
C MET A 105 10.51 10.62 7.90
N ILE A 106 9.43 11.36 7.65
CA ILE A 106 9.47 12.65 6.94
C ILE A 106 10.28 13.68 7.75
N VAL A 107 10.00 13.81 9.05
CA VAL A 107 10.68 14.77 9.92
C VAL A 107 12.15 14.40 10.10
N ALA A 108 12.45 13.13 10.36
CA ALA A 108 13.82 12.65 10.50
C ALA A 108 14.61 12.83 9.20
N GLY A 109 14.05 12.41 8.06
CA GLY A 109 14.72 12.58 6.77
C GLY A 109 14.90 14.04 6.38
N GLY A 110 13.90 14.90 6.62
CA GLY A 110 14.03 16.34 6.45
C GLY A 110 15.12 16.93 7.35
N SER A 111 15.21 16.49 8.61
CA SER A 111 16.27 16.96 9.52
C SER A 111 17.68 16.59 9.06
N ILE A 112 17.85 15.42 8.45
CA ILE A 112 19.13 14.99 7.85
C ILE A 112 19.48 15.90 6.67
N ILE A 113 18.51 16.21 5.80
CA ILE A 113 18.71 17.07 4.62
C ILE A 113 19.07 18.51 5.02
N PHE A 114 18.40 19.10 6.02
CA PHE A 114 18.57 20.51 6.39
C PHE A 114 19.68 20.76 7.41
N PHE A 115 19.88 19.85 8.37
CA PHE A 115 20.85 20.03 9.46
C PHE A 115 22.12 19.17 9.31
N GLY A 116 22.17 18.25 8.34
CA GLY A 116 23.36 17.45 8.06
C GLY A 116 23.72 16.43 9.14
N PHE A 117 22.80 16.09 10.05
CA PHE A 117 23.02 15.05 11.06
C PHE A 117 23.26 13.70 10.37
N GLY A 118 24.42 13.08 10.60
CA GLY A 118 24.75 11.75 10.08
C GLY A 118 25.63 11.75 8.82
N HIS A 119 26.86 12.28 8.92
CA HIS A 119 27.92 12.23 7.89
C HIS A 119 28.46 10.79 7.59
N ALA A 120 27.59 9.78 7.52
CA ALA A 120 27.97 8.42 7.09
C ALA A 120 27.82 8.22 5.58
N PHE A 121 26.98 9.02 4.92
CA PHE A 121 26.83 9.08 3.47
C PHE A 121 26.96 10.55 3.04
N PRO A 122 27.60 10.88 1.90
CA PRO A 122 27.61 12.24 1.40
C PRO A 122 26.16 12.61 1.08
N ALA A 123 25.50 13.32 2.00
CA ALA A 123 24.14 13.79 1.83
C ALA A 123 24.16 14.83 0.71
N THR A 124 23.95 14.39 -0.52
CA THR A 124 23.85 15.24 -1.72
C THR A 124 22.53 16.03 -1.77
N GLY A 125 21.70 15.93 -0.73
CA GLY A 125 20.48 16.71 -0.59
C GLY A 125 19.46 16.43 -1.70
N LEU A 126 18.64 17.43 -2.02
CA LEU A 126 17.60 17.33 -3.05
C LEU A 126 18.15 17.06 -4.46
N GLU A 127 19.46 17.24 -4.68
CA GLU A 127 20.09 17.01 -5.98
C GLU A 127 20.04 15.54 -6.41
N ASN A 128 19.95 14.63 -5.44
CA ASN A 128 19.85 13.19 -5.65
C ASN A 128 18.59 12.78 -6.45
N LEU A 129 17.55 13.63 -6.43
CA LEU A 129 16.32 13.40 -7.19
C LEU A 129 16.52 13.46 -8.72
N TRP A 130 17.57 14.13 -9.20
CA TRP A 130 17.82 14.32 -10.63
C TRP A 130 19.27 14.08 -11.07
N SER A 131 20.22 13.95 -10.15
CA SER A 131 21.64 13.79 -10.47
C SER A 131 21.98 12.44 -11.12
N HIS A 132 21.22 11.39 -10.82
CA HIS A 132 21.46 10.03 -11.29
C HIS A 132 20.64 9.69 -12.55
N GLY A 133 20.82 10.45 -13.63
CA GLY A 133 20.13 10.18 -14.91
C GLY A 133 18.80 10.91 -15.11
N GLY A 134 18.53 11.97 -14.32
CA GLY A 134 17.34 12.81 -14.45
C GLY A 134 16.05 12.16 -13.91
N PHE A 135 14.89 12.74 -14.25
CA PHE A 135 13.58 12.28 -13.78
C PHE A 135 13.17 10.90 -14.34
N ALA A 136 13.69 10.53 -15.51
CA ALA A 136 13.34 9.28 -16.20
C ALA A 136 14.59 8.48 -16.61
N PRO A 137 15.36 7.96 -15.64
CA PRO A 137 16.64 7.31 -15.91
C PRO A 137 16.49 6.02 -16.75
N ASN A 138 15.35 5.34 -16.61
CA ASN A 138 14.98 4.14 -17.40
C ASN A 138 14.12 4.47 -18.63
N GLY A 139 14.05 5.74 -19.03
CA GLY A 139 13.25 6.22 -20.15
C GLY A 139 11.73 6.00 -19.98
N TRP A 140 10.99 6.17 -21.09
CA TRP A 140 9.53 6.03 -21.10
C TRP A 140 9.04 4.62 -20.78
N GLN A 141 9.82 3.60 -21.14
CA GLN A 141 9.51 2.21 -20.83
C GLN A 141 9.53 1.96 -19.31
N GLY A 142 10.49 2.54 -18.59
CA GLY A 142 10.53 2.46 -17.13
C GLY A 142 9.33 3.12 -16.47
N ILE A 143 8.87 4.26 -17.01
CA ILE A 143 7.65 4.93 -16.54
C ILE A 143 6.45 4.01 -16.70
N ILE A 144 6.23 3.45 -17.90
CA ILE A 144 5.11 2.52 -18.15
C ILE A 144 5.20 1.28 -17.23
N ALA A 145 6.38 0.70 -17.05
CA ALA A 145 6.57 -0.45 -16.17
C ALA A 145 6.23 -0.11 -14.70
N SER A 146 6.64 1.07 -14.22
CA SER A 146 6.34 1.52 -12.86
C SER A 146 4.84 1.74 -12.62
N LEU A 147 4.07 2.12 -13.66
CA LEU A 147 2.62 2.29 -13.53
C LEU A 147 1.94 0.99 -13.07
N GLY A 148 2.42 -0.18 -13.51
CA GLY A 148 1.88 -1.47 -13.07
C GLY A 148 2.05 -1.70 -11.56
N ILE A 149 3.25 -1.42 -11.04
CA ILE A 149 3.56 -1.54 -9.60
C ILE A 149 2.73 -0.52 -8.80
N VAL A 150 2.62 0.71 -9.31
CA VAL A 150 1.83 1.77 -8.67
C VAL A 150 0.34 1.41 -8.65
N MET A 151 -0.20 0.86 -9.74
CA MET A 151 -1.58 0.39 -9.79
C MET A 151 -1.83 -0.73 -8.76
N PHE A 152 -0.91 -1.68 -8.64
CA PHE A 152 -0.99 -2.71 -7.60
C PHE A 152 -0.94 -2.12 -6.19
N ALA A 153 -0.04 -1.16 -5.92
CA ALA A 153 0.07 -0.50 -4.62
C ALA A 153 -1.16 0.35 -4.23
N PHE A 154 -1.98 0.74 -5.21
CA PHE A 154 -3.27 1.42 -4.99
C PHE A 154 -4.47 0.47 -5.00
N GLY A 155 -4.26 -0.85 -5.14
CA GLY A 155 -5.30 -1.84 -4.89
C GLY A 155 -5.83 -1.73 -3.46
N GLY A 156 -7.11 -2.07 -3.24
CA GLY A 156 -7.78 -1.98 -1.95
C GLY A 156 -8.57 -0.68 -1.73
N VAL A 157 -8.36 0.38 -2.53
CA VAL A 157 -9.15 1.62 -2.40
C VAL A 157 -10.64 1.42 -2.75
N GLU A 158 -10.94 0.40 -3.54
CA GLU A 158 -12.28 -0.05 -3.88
C GLU A 158 -13.05 -0.67 -2.71
N ILE A 159 -12.38 -1.09 -1.63
CA ILE A 159 -13.02 -1.59 -0.41
C ILE A 159 -13.96 -0.55 0.20
N ILE A 160 -13.68 0.75 0.02
CA ILE A 160 -14.58 1.84 0.43
C ILE A 160 -15.98 1.66 -0.15
N GLY A 161 -16.08 1.15 -1.38
CA GLY A 161 -17.36 0.86 -2.02
C GLY A 161 -18.11 -0.31 -1.38
N VAL A 162 -17.41 -1.28 -0.81
CA VAL A 162 -17.99 -2.46 -0.12
C VAL A 162 -18.44 -2.05 1.28
N THR A 163 -17.56 -1.37 2.03
CA THR A 163 -17.86 -0.87 3.38
C THR A 163 -18.92 0.25 3.38
N ALA A 164 -19.19 0.89 2.24
CA ALA A 164 -20.25 1.88 2.12
C ALA A 164 -21.64 1.34 2.52
N ALA A 165 -21.89 0.04 2.34
CA ALA A 165 -23.13 -0.60 2.79
C ALA A 165 -23.24 -0.73 4.32
N GLU A 166 -22.11 -0.69 5.03
CA GLU A 166 -22.02 -0.84 6.48
C GLU A 166 -21.80 0.48 7.22
N ALA A 167 -21.50 1.56 6.47
CA ALA A 167 -21.17 2.85 7.04
C ALA A 167 -22.40 3.59 7.59
N GLN A 168 -22.28 4.20 8.78
CA GLN A 168 -23.31 5.09 9.30
C GLN A 168 -23.36 6.39 8.47
N ASN A 169 -24.52 6.69 7.88
CA ASN A 169 -24.74 7.86 7.00
C ASN A 169 -23.81 7.89 5.76
N PRO A 170 -23.92 6.92 4.83
CA PRO A 170 -23.01 6.77 3.68
C PRO A 170 -22.94 8.04 2.81
N LYS A 171 -24.04 8.80 2.71
CA LYS A 171 -24.11 10.06 1.96
C LYS A 171 -23.12 11.13 2.42
N LYS A 172 -22.69 11.11 3.69
CA LYS A 172 -21.74 12.08 4.25
C LYS A 172 -20.35 11.48 4.36
N VAL A 173 -20.23 10.27 4.90
CA VAL A 173 -18.94 9.65 5.21
C VAL A 173 -18.18 9.21 3.96
N ILE A 174 -18.86 8.71 2.92
CA ILE A 174 -18.19 8.22 1.69
C ILE A 174 -17.57 9.36 0.89
N PRO A 175 -18.27 10.49 0.61
CA PRO A 175 -17.63 11.63 -0.07
C PRO A 175 -16.48 12.24 0.73
N GLN A 176 -16.61 12.31 2.06
CA GLN A 176 -15.53 12.81 2.92
C GLN A 176 -14.29 11.91 2.83
N ALA A 177 -14.46 10.59 2.95
CA ALA A 177 -13.36 9.64 2.82
C ALA A 177 -12.66 9.80 1.46
N ILE A 178 -13.42 9.82 0.35
CA ILE A 178 -12.88 9.93 -1.01
C ILE A 178 -12.11 11.23 -1.23
N ASN A 179 -12.63 12.35 -0.74
CA ASN A 179 -11.97 13.65 -0.89
C ASN A 179 -10.66 13.76 -0.10
N THR A 180 -10.47 12.94 0.93
CA THR A 180 -9.19 12.90 1.67
C THR A 180 -8.11 12.03 1.02
N ILE A 181 -8.48 11.15 0.07
CA ILE A 181 -7.53 10.23 -0.57
C ILE A 181 -6.39 10.96 -1.28
N PRO A 182 -6.62 11.99 -2.12
CA PRO A 182 -5.53 12.67 -2.83
C PRO A 182 -4.50 13.29 -1.87
N LEU A 183 -4.96 13.91 -0.77
CA LEU A 183 -4.08 14.48 0.23
C LEU A 183 -3.19 13.40 0.88
N ARG A 184 -3.78 12.24 1.21
CA ARG A 184 -3.04 11.10 1.76
C ARG A 184 -2.01 10.55 0.78
N ILE A 185 -2.33 10.49 -0.52
CA ILE A 185 -1.38 10.05 -1.56
C ILE A 185 -0.17 10.99 -1.61
N VAL A 186 -0.41 12.31 -1.68
CA VAL A 186 0.67 13.29 -1.72
C VAL A 186 1.52 13.22 -0.45
N LEU A 187 0.89 13.24 0.73
CA LEU A 187 1.58 13.30 2.00
C LEU A 187 2.32 12.00 2.34
N PHE A 188 1.70 10.84 2.15
CA PHE A 188 2.28 9.55 2.56
C PHE A 188 3.13 8.86 1.51
N TYR A 189 2.92 9.12 0.22
CA TYR A 189 3.66 8.45 -0.85
C TYR A 189 4.63 9.40 -1.54
N VAL A 190 4.16 10.57 -1.99
CA VAL A 190 5.03 11.48 -2.75
C VAL A 190 6.09 12.11 -1.83
N CYS A 191 5.70 12.65 -0.68
CA CYS A 191 6.65 13.27 0.24
C CYS A 191 7.64 12.26 0.84
N THR A 192 7.18 11.06 1.19
CA THR A 192 8.07 10.02 1.74
C THR A 192 9.07 9.53 0.71
N LEU A 193 8.63 9.24 -0.52
CA LEU A 193 9.51 8.82 -1.60
C LEU A 193 10.50 9.94 -1.96
N ALA A 194 10.06 11.19 -2.00
CA ALA A 194 10.95 12.33 -2.26
C ALA A 194 12.05 12.43 -1.20
N ILE A 195 11.71 12.26 0.08
CA ILE A 195 12.68 12.30 1.18
C ILE A 195 13.61 11.09 1.14
N LEU A 196 13.08 9.89 0.91
CA LEU A 196 13.88 8.68 0.79
C LEU A 196 14.84 8.75 -0.39
N MET A 197 14.40 9.21 -1.56
CA MET A 197 15.23 9.37 -2.75
C MET A 197 16.21 10.54 -2.65
N ALA A 198 15.90 11.57 -1.85
CA ALA A 198 16.86 12.63 -1.55
C ALA A 198 18.03 12.10 -0.70
N ILE A 199 17.75 11.19 0.24
CA ILE A 199 18.77 10.63 1.16
C ILE A 199 19.52 9.46 0.52
N PHE A 200 18.80 8.53 -0.11
CA PHE A 200 19.35 7.32 -0.70
C PHE A 200 19.24 7.39 -2.23
N PRO A 201 20.38 7.41 -2.95
CA PRO A 201 20.35 7.50 -4.39
C PRO A 201 19.69 6.25 -4.97
N TRP A 202 18.83 6.43 -5.97
CA TRP A 202 17.98 5.33 -6.45
C TRP A 202 18.78 4.14 -7.01
N ASN A 203 20.00 4.38 -7.47
CA ASN A 203 20.93 3.34 -7.97
C ASN A 203 21.49 2.44 -6.85
N SER A 204 21.42 2.86 -5.58
CA SER A 204 21.91 2.06 -4.45
C SER A 204 20.97 0.90 -4.07
N PHE A 205 19.70 0.95 -4.49
CA PHE A 205 18.69 -0.08 -4.19
C PHE A 205 18.91 -1.40 -4.98
N GLY A 206 19.93 -1.49 -5.83
CA GLY A 206 20.31 -2.71 -6.57
C GLY A 206 21.58 -3.42 -6.04
N GLU A 207 22.56 -2.67 -5.52
CA GLU A 207 23.85 -3.25 -5.11
C GLU A 207 23.80 -3.91 -3.73
N GLN A 208 23.02 -3.37 -2.78
CA GLN A 208 22.87 -3.96 -1.45
C GLN A 208 22.06 -5.27 -1.48
N GLY A 209 21.10 -5.40 -2.42
CA GLY A 209 20.31 -6.62 -2.61
C GLY A 209 21.06 -7.80 -3.25
N GLN A 210 22.17 -7.54 -3.95
CA GLN A 210 23.00 -8.58 -4.56
C GLN A 210 24.10 -9.12 -3.62
N SER A 211 24.42 -8.39 -2.55
CA SER A 211 25.48 -8.79 -1.61
C SER A 211 25.11 -9.92 -0.64
N VAL A 212 23.88 -10.46 -0.67
CA VAL A 212 23.42 -11.53 0.24
C VAL A 212 23.20 -12.89 -0.45
N ARG A 213 23.74 -13.13 -1.66
CA ARG A 213 23.88 -14.52 -2.15
C ARG A 213 25.14 -14.78 -2.96
N PRO A 214 26.15 -15.36 -2.30
CA PRO A 214 26.81 -16.52 -2.84
C PRO A 214 26.47 -17.73 -1.96
N TYR A 215 26.15 -18.85 -2.59
CA TYR A 215 25.94 -20.18 -2.02
C TYR A 215 24.52 -20.51 -1.52
N PHE A 216 23.84 -21.29 -2.37
CA PHE A 216 22.63 -22.11 -2.19
C PHE A 216 21.25 -21.42 -2.16
#